data_AF-A0A7X7N458-F1
#
_entry.id   AF-A0A7X7N458-F1
#
_cell.length_a   1.000
_cell.length_b   1.000
_cell.length_c   1.000
_cell.angle_alpha   90.00
_cell.angle_beta   90.00
_cell.angle_gamma   90.00
#
_symmetry.space_group_name_H-M   'P 1'
#
loop_
_entity.id
_entity.type
_entity.pdbx_description
1 polymer ?
#
loop_
_entity_poly.entity_id
_entity_poly.type
_entity_poly.pdbx_seq_one_letter_code
_entity_poly.pdbx_strand_id
1 'polypeptide(L)' 'MNKNIKLLDKYDKKENIYKLVQLMANRVYQILNGAAVSPTIKEKDPIQIVMEEFLEQAENNE' A
#
# COMPACT_ATOMS: atom_id res chain seq x y z
N MET A 1 13.17 10.22 -7.61
CA MET A 1 13.07 8.75 -7.43
C MET A 1 11.59 8.42 -7.28
N ASN A 2 11.06 7.47 -8.06
CA ASN A 2 9.63 7.15 -8.07
C ASN A 2 9.19 6.74 -6.64
N LYS A 3 8.07 7.29 -6.13
CA LYS A 3 7.58 7.08 -4.75
C LYS A 3 7.44 5.59 -4.40
N ASN A 4 7.00 4.80 -5.37
CA ASN A 4 6.83 3.35 -5.23
C ASN A 4 8.15 2.61 -4.94
N ILE A 5 9.27 3.10 -5.50
CA ILE A 5 10.59 2.49 -5.29
C ILE A 5 11.11 2.78 -3.87
N LYS A 6 10.79 3.95 -3.29
CA LYS A 6 11.15 4.27 -1.90
C LYS A 6 10.45 3.37 -0.89
N LEU A 7 9.18 3.05 -1.12
CA LEU A 7 8.43 2.12 -0.26
C LEU A 7 9.09 0.74 -0.27
N LEU A 8 9.38 0.23 -1.47
CA LEU A 8 10.02 -1.08 -1.64
C LEU A 8 11.40 -1.12 -0.97
N ASP A 9 12.21 -0.08 -1.10
CA ASP A 9 13.55 -0.01 -0.49
C ASP A 9 13.50 0.09 1.05
N LYS A 10 12.47 0.75 1.63
CA LYS A 10 12.24 0.80 3.09
C LYS A 10 11.87 -0.56 3.65
N TYR A 11 10.99 -1.29 2.96
CA TYR A 11 10.57 -2.62 3.40
C TYR A 11 11.65 -3.68 3.15
N ASP A 12 12.34 -3.68 2.02
CA ASP A 12 13.43 -4.63 1.72
C ASP A 12 14.58 -4.61 2.74
N LYS A 13 14.89 -3.42 3.29
CA LYS A 13 16.00 -3.23 4.24
C LYS A 13 15.64 -3.42 5.72
N LYS A 14 14.36 -3.34 6.10
CA LYS A 14 13.92 -3.37 7.52
C LYS A 14 12.92 -4.48 7.84
N GLU A 15 12.18 -4.99 6.87
CA GLU A 15 11.15 -6.02 7.06
C GLU A 15 11.18 -7.07 5.93
N ASN A 16 10.38 -8.13 6.04
CA ASN A 16 10.28 -9.12 4.98
C ASN A 16 9.36 -8.60 3.86
N ILE A 17 9.91 -8.36 2.67
CA ILE A 17 9.17 -7.87 1.50
C ILE A 17 7.97 -8.76 1.12
N TYR A 18 8.03 -10.07 1.37
CA TYR A 18 6.90 -10.98 1.12
C TYR A 18 5.73 -10.73 2.07
N LYS A 19 6.01 -10.26 3.30
CA LYS A 19 4.97 -9.87 4.25
C LYS A 19 4.22 -8.63 3.77
N LEU A 20 4.92 -7.66 3.18
CA LEU A 20 4.29 -6.50 2.53
C LEU A 20 3.36 -6.95 1.41
N VAL A 21 3.84 -7.83 0.52
CA VAL A 21 3.03 -8.36 -0.58
C VAL A 21 1.76 -9.06 -0.05
N GLN A 22 1.89 -9.87 1.01
CA GLN A 22 0.74 -10.54 1.62
C GLN A 22 -0.27 -9.55 2.21
N LEU A 23 0.20 -8.51 2.92
CA LEU A 23 -0.66 -7.47 3.47
C LEU A 23 -1.39 -6.70 2.37
N MET A 24 -0.68 -6.34 1.30
CA MET A 24 -1.28 -5.68 0.14
C MET A 24 -2.33 -6.56 -0.55
N ALA A 25 -2.03 -7.84 -0.77
CA ALA A 25 -2.98 -8.78 -1.37
C ALA A 25 -4.27 -8.93 -0.54
N ASN A 26 -4.13 -9.05 0.78
CA ASN A 26 -5.27 -9.10 1.69
C ASN A 26 -6.09 -7.80 1.64
N ARG A 27 -5.43 -6.65 1.56
CA ARG A 27 -6.12 -5.36 1.48
C ARG A 27 -6.86 -5.19 0.15
N VAL A 28 -6.25 -5.58 -0.97
CA VAL A 28 -6.91 -5.59 -2.29
C VAL A 28 -8.17 -6.46 -2.23
N TYR A 29 -8.08 -7.66 -1.64
CA TYR A 29 -9.23 -8.54 -1.47
C TYR A 29 -10.36 -7.88 -0.67
N GLN A 30 -10.05 -7.15 0.41
CA GLN A 30 -11.07 -6.43 1.19
C GLN A 30 -11.77 -5.34 0.35
N ILE A 31 -11.02 -4.56 -0.42
CA ILE A 31 -11.56 -3.50 -1.28
C ILE A 31 -12.49 -4.10 -2.35
N LEU A 32 -12.08 -5.20 -2.97
CA LEU A 32 -12.91 -5.92 -3.95
C LEU A 32 -14.24 -6.43 -3.34
N ASN A 33 -14.25 -6.70 -2.03
CA ASN A 33 -15.47 -7.06 -1.28
C ASN A 33 -16.24 -5.85 -0.73
N GLY A 34 -15.92 -4.62 -1.15
CA GLY A 34 -16.64 -3.41 -0.78
C GLY A 34 -16.17 -2.75 0.52
N ALA A 35 -14.98 -3.09 1.02
CA ALA A 35 -14.40 -2.35 2.13
C ALA A 35 -14.15 -0.88 1.74
N ALA A 36 -14.35 0.03 2.69
CA ALA A 36 -14.05 1.45 2.48
C ALA A 36 -12.56 1.67 2.24
N VAL A 37 -12.27 2.62 1.34
CA VAL A 37 -10.93 3.09 0.98
C VAL A 37 -10.70 4.50 1.53
N SER A 38 -9.44 4.91 1.66
CA SER A 38 -9.12 6.27 2.10
C SER A 38 -9.80 7.32 1.19
N PRO A 39 -10.49 8.33 1.74
CA PRO A 39 -11.19 9.35 0.95
C PRO A 39 -10.25 10.31 0.21
N THR A 40 -8.95 10.30 0.53
CA THR A 40 -7.91 11.10 -0.12
C THR A 40 -7.44 10.51 -1.44
N ILE A 41 -7.68 9.22 -1.65
CA ILE A 41 -7.22 8.47 -2.82
C ILE A 41 -8.19 8.66 -3.97
N LYS A 42 -7.64 9.07 -5.13
CA LYS A 42 -8.42 9.34 -6.35
C LYS A 42 -8.40 8.19 -7.33
N GLU A 43 -7.55 7.19 -7.09
CA GLU A 43 -7.39 6.04 -7.95
C GLU A 43 -8.60 5.11 -7.90
N LYS A 44 -8.83 4.40 -9.02
CA LYS A 44 -9.94 3.45 -9.16
C LYS A 44 -9.48 2.00 -9.19
N ASP A 45 -8.23 1.77 -9.58
CA ASP A 45 -7.66 0.43 -9.59
C ASP A 45 -7.35 0.00 -8.15
N PRO A 46 -7.94 -1.10 -7.64
CA PRO A 46 -7.73 -1.55 -6.27
C PRO A 46 -6.26 -1.73 -5.90
N ILE A 47 -5.41 -2.14 -6.85
CA ILE A 47 -3.98 -2.30 -6.59
C ILE A 47 -3.33 -0.94 -6.35
N GLN A 48 -3.61 0.06 -7.20
CA GLN A 48 -3.08 1.41 -7.01
C GLN A 48 -3.61 2.07 -5.73
N ILE A 49 -4.89 1.86 -5.39
CA ILE A 49 -5.47 2.34 -4.13
C ILE A 49 -4.67 1.81 -2.93
N VAL A 50 -4.41 0.49 -2.89
CA VAL A 50 -3.63 -0.11 -1.80
C VAL A 50 -2.20 0.42 -1.76
N MET A 51 -1.56 0.64 -2.91
CA MET A 51 -0.23 1.24 -2.93
C MET A 51 -0.22 2.64 -2.31
N GLU A 52 -1.22 3.47 -2.63
CA GLU A 52 -1.36 4.81 -2.04
C GLU A 52 -1.66 4.76 -0.54
N GLU A 53 -2.55 3.88 -0.08
CA GLU A 53 -2.83 3.71 1.36
C GLU A 53 -1.57 3.35 2.15
N PHE A 54 -0.75 2.44 1.62
CA PHE A 54 0.50 2.03 2.27
C PHE A 54 1.57 3.13 2.22
N LEU A 55 1.61 3.94 1.16
CA LEU A 55 2.49 5.10 1.09
C LEU A 55 2.10 6.17 2.12
N GLU A 56 0.82 6.52 2.23
CA GLU A 56 0.33 7.45 3.24
C GLU A 56 0.66 6.98 4.66
N GLN A 57 0.47 5.68 4.96
CA GLN A 57 0.85 5.11 6.26
C GLN A 57 2.36 5.16 6.52
N ALA A 58 3.18 4.95 5.48
CA ALA A 58 4.63 4.97 5.61
C ALA A 58 5.19 6.39 5.85
N GLU A 59 4.52 7.42 5.33
CA GLU A 59 4.83 8.85 5.53
C GLU A 59 4.34 9.35 6.90
N ASN A 60 3.19 8.87 7.40
CA ASN A 60 2.63 9.28 8.70
C ASN A 60 3.32 8.63 9.93
N ASN A 61 4.11 7.58 9.73
CA ASN A 61 4.86 6.89 10.79
C ASN A 61 6.34 7.33 10.88
N GLU A 62 6.72 8.41 10.19
CA GLU A 62 8.00 9.13 10.34
C GLU A 62 7.80 10.43 11.14
#